data_AF-A0A7C3L907-F1
#
_entry.id   AF-A0A7C3L907-F1
#
_cell.length_a   1.000
_cell.length_b   1.000
_cell.length_c   1.000
_cell.angle_alpha   90.00
_cell.angle_beta   90.00
_cell.angle_gamma   90.00
#
_symmetry.space_group_name_H-M   'P 1'
#
loop_
_entity.id
_entity.type
_entity.pdbx_description
1 polymer ?
#
loop_
_entity_poly.entity_id
_entity_poly.type
_entity_poly.pdbx_seq_one_letter_code
_entity_poly.pdbx_strand_id
1 'polypeptide(L)'
;MTFSDEDIYQAVKHHLPTVNEYVESHGGAIRLLGTKDGKVYIELTGACHGCSMSLMTTKMVVQKKLRELIHPELEVINVDGTPENILPESVYTEEEYEPAEEIEEISVWDKVKNIFQKKDMDEKE
;
A
#
# COMPACT_ATOMS: atom_id res chain seq x y z
N MET A 1 6.85 -20.26 -11.27
CA MET A 1 6.67 -18.79 -11.30
C MET A 1 7.78 -18.16 -12.13
N THR A 2 7.45 -17.30 -13.11
CA THR A 2 8.42 -16.67 -14.03
C THR A 2 8.72 -15.21 -13.73
N PHE A 3 8.02 -14.61 -12.76
CA PHE A 3 8.15 -13.21 -12.35
C PHE A 3 8.96 -13.11 -11.07
N SER A 4 9.72 -12.01 -10.93
CA SER A 4 10.45 -11.74 -9.69
C SER A 4 9.50 -11.30 -8.57
N ASP A 5 9.96 -11.40 -7.31
CA ASP A 5 9.17 -10.97 -6.17
C ASP A 5 8.86 -9.47 -6.20
N GLU A 6 9.80 -8.66 -6.69
CA GLU A 6 9.63 -7.24 -7.00
C GLU A 6 8.49 -7.02 -8.00
N ASP A 7 8.52 -7.68 -9.16
CA ASP A 7 7.48 -7.51 -10.20
C ASP A 7 6.09 -7.86 -9.66
N ILE A 8 6.00 -8.94 -8.89
CA ILE A 8 4.76 -9.36 -8.24
C ILE A 8 4.32 -8.31 -7.22
N TYR A 9 5.24 -7.80 -6.40
CA TYR A 9 4.93 -6.79 -5.42
C TYR A 9 4.37 -5.52 -6.06
N GLN A 10 5.02 -5.01 -7.10
CA GLN A 10 4.57 -3.83 -7.83
C GLN A 10 3.20 -4.06 -8.47
N ALA A 11 2.99 -5.22 -9.09
CA ALA A 11 1.71 -5.58 -9.67
C ALA A 11 0.60 -5.67 -8.61
N VAL A 12 0.88 -6.29 -7.46
CA VAL A 12 -0.05 -6.36 -6.34
C VAL A 12 -0.34 -4.96 -5.82
N LYS A 13 0.67 -4.15 -5.53
CA LYS A 13 0.54 -2.77 -5.04
C LYS A 13 -0.32 -1.92 -5.98
N HIS A 14 -0.14 -2.05 -7.29
CA HIS A 14 -0.94 -1.36 -8.30
C HIS A 14 -2.42 -1.79 -8.30
N HIS A 15 -2.70 -3.08 -8.12
CA HIS A 15 -4.05 -3.64 -8.17
C HIS A 15 -4.76 -3.74 -6.82
N LEU A 16 -4.04 -3.58 -5.70
CA LEU A 16 -4.56 -3.72 -4.35
C LEU A 16 -5.73 -2.77 -4.05
N PRO A 17 -5.73 -1.49 -4.50
CA PRO A 17 -6.87 -0.59 -4.28
C PRO A 17 -8.19 -1.16 -4.80
N THR A 18 -8.20 -1.74 -6.02
CA THR A 18 -9.39 -2.36 -6.61
C THR A 18 -9.87 -3.58 -5.82
N VAL A 19 -8.95 -4.35 -5.24
CA VAL A 19 -9.31 -5.50 -4.39
C VAL A 19 -9.80 -5.03 -3.02
N ASN A 20 -9.21 -3.95 -2.51
CA ASN A 20 -9.53 -3.38 -1.21
C ASN A 20 -10.95 -2.80 -1.17
N GLU A 21 -11.47 -2.22 -2.25
CA GLU A 21 -12.87 -1.75 -2.35
C GLU A 21 -13.89 -2.84 -1.93
N TYR A 22 -13.68 -4.09 -2.35
CA TYR A 22 -14.54 -5.20 -1.96
C TYR A 22 -14.45 -5.48 -0.46
N VAL A 23 -13.23 -5.50 0.10
CA VAL A 23 -13.00 -5.81 1.51
C VAL A 23 -13.51 -4.68 2.42
N GLU A 24 -13.32 -3.43 2.03
CA GLU A 24 -13.82 -2.24 2.72
C GLU A 24 -15.35 -2.20 2.77
N SER A 25 -16.03 -2.59 1.69
CA SER A 25 -17.49 -2.69 1.68
C SER A 25 -18.05 -3.72 2.69
N HIS A 26 -17.20 -4.64 3.17
CA HIS A 26 -17.50 -5.63 4.21
C HIS A 26 -16.88 -5.28 5.58
N GLY A 27 -16.37 -4.05 5.73
CA GLY A 27 -15.82 -3.52 6.98
C GLY A 27 -14.40 -4.00 7.34
N GLY A 28 -13.65 -4.52 6.37
CA GLY A 28 -12.25 -4.89 6.54
C GLY A 28 -11.30 -3.99 5.76
N ALA A 29 -10.00 -4.29 5.83
CA ALA A 29 -8.98 -3.71 4.96
C ALA A 29 -7.84 -4.71 4.73
N ILE A 30 -7.07 -4.52 3.66
CA ILE A 30 -5.91 -5.35 3.32
C ILE A 30 -4.62 -4.54 3.50
N ARG A 31 -3.67 -5.07 4.28
CA ARG A 31 -2.29 -4.57 4.34
C ARG A 31 -1.38 -5.52 3.56
N LEU A 32 -0.64 -5.00 2.58
CA LEU A 32 0.40 -5.76 1.87
C LEU A 32 1.66 -5.81 2.74
N LEU A 33 2.12 -7.03 3.05
CA LEU A 33 3.30 -7.25 3.89
C LEU A 33 4.54 -7.63 3.08
N GLY A 34 4.37 -8.12 1.85
CA GLY A 34 5.48 -8.48 0.98
C GLY A 34 5.15 -9.62 0.03
N THR A 35 6.14 -9.99 -0.77
CA THR A 35 6.06 -11.09 -1.73
C THR A 35 7.27 -12.00 -1.62
N LYS A 36 7.08 -13.29 -1.89
CA LYS A 36 8.17 -14.26 -1.96
C LYS A 36 7.75 -15.50 -2.74
N ASP A 37 8.55 -15.92 -3.70
CA ASP A 37 8.39 -17.17 -4.46
C ASP A 37 6.97 -17.35 -5.05
N GLY A 38 6.36 -16.28 -5.57
CA GLY A 38 4.98 -16.32 -6.10
C GLY A 38 3.88 -16.24 -5.04
N LYS A 39 4.24 -16.07 -3.77
CA LYS A 39 3.31 -15.86 -2.65
C LYS A 39 3.21 -14.39 -2.30
N VAL A 40 2.01 -13.94 -2.05
CA VAL A 40 1.66 -12.59 -1.61
C VAL A 40 1.25 -12.68 -0.14
N TYR A 41 2.01 -12.02 0.71
CA TYR A 41 1.75 -11.97 2.15
C TYR A 41 0.94 -10.71 2.44
N ILE A 42 -0.24 -10.91 3.01
CA ILE A 42 -1.13 -9.83 3.41
C ILE A 42 -1.54 -10.01 4.86
N GLU A 43 -2.07 -8.95 5.45
CA GLU A 43 -2.82 -9.00 6.69
C GLU A 43 -4.22 -8.43 6.45
N LEU A 44 -5.24 -9.25 6.75
CA LEU A 44 -6.63 -8.83 6.78
C LEU A 44 -6.94 -8.19 8.13
N THR A 45 -7.35 -6.93 8.12
CA THR A 45 -7.67 -6.14 9.31
C THR A 45 -9.16 -5.77 9.35
N GLY A 46 -9.62 -5.18 10.46
CA GLY A 46 -11.01 -4.76 10.65
C GLY A 46 -11.97 -5.93 10.95
N ALA A 47 -13.19 -5.86 10.42
CA ALA A 47 -14.23 -6.87 10.66
C ALA A 47 -13.84 -8.29 10.22
N CYS A 48 -12.87 -8.41 9.30
CA CYS A 48 -12.35 -9.69 8.83
C CYS A 48 -11.50 -10.44 9.87
N HIS A 49 -10.97 -9.76 10.90
CA HIS A 49 -10.07 -10.37 11.88
C HIS A 49 -10.81 -11.20 12.95
N GLY A 50 -12.09 -10.91 13.23
CA GLY A 50 -12.82 -11.47 14.37
C GLY A 50 -13.56 -12.80 14.12
N CYS A 51 -13.63 -13.28 12.87
CA CYS A 51 -14.35 -14.51 12.52
C CYS A 51 -13.54 -15.34 11.52
N SER A 52 -13.14 -16.55 11.91
CA SER A 52 -12.31 -17.45 11.11
C SER A 52 -12.93 -17.84 9.77
N MET A 53 -14.24 -18.06 9.71
CA MET A 53 -14.94 -18.38 8.45
C MET A 53 -14.95 -17.19 7.48
N SER A 54 -15.19 -15.98 7.99
CA SER A 54 -15.16 -14.77 7.18
C SER A 54 -13.76 -14.50 6.64
N LEU A 55 -12.73 -14.71 7.47
CA LEU A 55 -11.33 -14.57 7.09
C LEU A 55 -10.95 -15.49 5.92
N MET A 56 -11.30 -16.78 6.00
CA MET A 56 -11.04 -17.74 4.93
C MET A 56 -11.75 -17.33 3.62
N THR A 57 -13.02 -16.92 3.72
CA THR A 57 -13.83 -16.52 2.56
C THR A 57 -13.24 -15.28 1.89
N THR A 58 -12.93 -14.24 2.65
CA THR A 58 -12.31 -13.01 2.14
C THR A 58 -10.96 -13.28 1.50
N LYS A 59 -10.10 -14.10 2.13
CA LYS A 59 -8.80 -14.50 1.57
C LYS A 59 -8.97 -15.18 0.20
N MET A 60 -9.94 -16.07 0.06
CA MET A 60 -10.21 -16.75 -1.22
C MET A 60 -10.66 -15.77 -2.31
N VAL A 61 -11.50 -14.77 -1.97
CA VAL A 61 -11.92 -13.74 -2.92
C VAL A 61 -10.74 -12.86 -3.34
N VAL A 62 -9.92 -12.42 -2.39
CA VAL A 62 -8.70 -11.64 -2.66
C VAL A 62 -7.76 -12.42 -3.58
N GLN A 63 -7.48 -13.69 -3.26
CA GLN A 63 -6.62 -14.54 -4.09
C GLN A 63 -7.18 -14.72 -5.50
N LYS A 64 -8.48 -14.98 -5.63
CA LYS A 64 -9.12 -15.09 -6.94
C LYS A 64 -8.94 -13.81 -7.75
N LYS A 65 -9.14 -12.65 -7.13
CA LYS A 65 -9.03 -11.37 -7.82
C LYS A 65 -7.60 -11.02 -8.23
N LEU A 66 -6.62 -11.25 -7.35
CA LEU A 66 -5.20 -11.06 -7.71
C LEU A 66 -4.75 -12.03 -8.81
N ARG A 67 -5.27 -13.26 -8.83
CA ARG A 67 -5.01 -14.21 -9.93
C ARG A 67 -5.60 -13.75 -11.27
N GLU A 68 -6.79 -13.18 -11.25
CA GLU A 68 -7.43 -12.60 -12.45
C GLU A 68 -6.67 -11.40 -12.99
N LEU A 69 -6.13 -10.55 -12.11
CA LEU A 69 -5.48 -9.28 -12.49
C LEU A 69 -3.99 -9.44 -12.82
N ILE A 70 -3.29 -10.38 -12.18
CA ILE A 70 -1.83 -10.47 -12.23
C ILE A 70 -1.39 -11.80 -12.83
N HIS A 71 -1.62 -12.91 -12.12
CA HIS A 71 -1.17 -14.23 -12.59
C HIS A 71 -1.90 -15.40 -11.90
N PRO A 72 -2.33 -16.44 -12.64
CA PRO A 72 -3.12 -17.55 -12.09
C PRO A 72 -2.41 -18.40 -11.02
N GLU A 73 -1.07 -18.42 -11.03
CA GLU A 73 -0.27 -19.21 -10.07
C GLU A 73 -0.06 -18.52 -8.72
N LEU A 74 -0.49 -17.26 -8.53
CA LEU A 74 -0.27 -16.55 -7.25
C LEU A 74 -0.93 -17.25 -6.08
N GLU A 75 -0.27 -17.27 -4.94
CA GLU A 75 -0.82 -17.73 -3.66
C GLU A 75 -0.93 -16.58 -2.68
N VAL A 76 -2.06 -16.44 -1.99
CA VAL A 76 -2.24 -15.40 -0.96
C VAL A 76 -2.23 -16.03 0.42
N ILE A 77 -1.32 -15.55 1.26
CA ILE A 77 -1.16 -15.94 2.65
C ILE A 77 -1.60 -14.78 3.52
N ASN A 78 -2.58 -15.03 4.39
CA ASN A 78 -2.99 -14.07 5.41
C ASN A 78 -2.17 -14.32 6.66
N VAL A 79 -1.30 -13.38 7.04
CA VAL A 79 -0.50 -13.46 8.26
C VAL A 79 -1.40 -13.14 9.45
N ASP A 80 -1.60 -14.13 10.33
CA ASP A 80 -2.50 -14.06 11.49
C ASP A 80 -1.83 -14.45 12.81
N GLY A 81 -0.51 -14.64 12.80
CA GLY A 81 0.27 -15.04 13.98
C GLY A 81 0.16 -16.53 14.34
N THR A 82 -0.56 -17.34 13.56
CA THR A 82 -0.54 -18.80 13.72
C THR A 82 0.75 -19.39 13.13
N PRO A 83 1.21 -20.56 13.60
CA PRO A 83 2.42 -21.21 13.09
C PRO A 83 2.40 -21.52 11.59
N GLU A 84 1.21 -21.65 11.01
CA GLU A 84 1.01 -21.98 9.60
C GLU A 84 1.06 -20.73 8.68
N ASN A 85 0.89 -19.53 9.25
CA ASN A 85 0.75 -18.28 8.50
C ASN A 85 1.72 -17.21 9.04
N ILE A 86 3.01 -17.55 9.13
CA ILE A 86 4.06 -16.63 9.57
C ILE A 86 4.63 -15.88 8.35
N LEU A 87 4.93 -14.59 8.52
CA LEU A 87 5.70 -13.82 7.54
C LEU A 87 7.16 -14.30 7.51
N PRO A 88 7.70 -14.74 6.37
CA PRO A 88 9.11 -15.12 6.27
C PRO A 88 10.05 -13.94 6.55
N GLU A 89 11.25 -14.21 7.08
CA GLU A 89 12.26 -13.18 7.36
C GLU A 89 12.79 -12.47 6.10
N SER A 90 12.67 -13.09 4.92
CA SER A 90 13.28 -12.62 3.66
C SER A 90 12.24 -12.30 2.59
N VAL A 91 11.08 -11.76 2.95
CA VAL A 91 10.12 -11.30 1.96
C VAL A 91 10.64 -10.06 1.23
N TYR A 92 10.28 -9.92 -0.04
CA TYR A 92 10.44 -8.65 -0.72
C TYR A 92 9.40 -7.66 -0.21
N THR A 93 9.86 -6.49 0.19
CA THR A 93 9.07 -5.29 0.45
C THR A 93 9.79 -4.12 -0.18
N GLU A 94 9.06 -3.10 -0.62
CA GLU A 94 9.69 -1.80 -0.73
C GLU A 94 10.10 -1.37 0.68
N GLU A 95 11.41 -1.35 0.96
CA GLU A 95 11.92 -0.48 2.02
C GLU A 95 11.44 0.93 1.68
N GLU A 96 10.84 1.63 2.64
CA GLU A 96 10.36 2.99 2.44
C GLU A 96 11.44 3.79 1.72
N TYR A 97 11.16 4.22 0.48
CA TYR A 97 11.86 5.33 -0.12
C TYR A 97 11.55 6.52 0.79
N GLU A 98 12.40 6.79 1.79
CA GLU A 98 12.55 8.16 2.24
C GLU A 98 12.78 8.94 0.94
N PRO A 99 11.96 9.96 0.63
CA PRO A 99 12.21 10.77 -0.54
C PRO A 99 13.55 11.46 -0.36
N ALA A 100 14.61 10.81 -0.81
CA ALA A 100 15.81 11.47 -1.26
C ALA A 100 15.32 12.34 -2.42
N GLU A 101 15.53 13.64 -2.25
CA GLU A 101 15.23 14.72 -3.19
C GLU A 101 13.85 15.35 -2.99
N GLU A 102 13.87 16.35 -2.09
CA GLU A 102 13.29 17.66 -2.33
C GLU A 102 12.86 17.83 -3.79
N ILE A 103 11.55 17.81 -4.05
CA ILE A 103 11.05 18.56 -5.19
C ILE A 103 11.14 20.03 -4.76
N GLU A 104 12.19 20.70 -5.24
CA GLU A 104 12.37 22.16 -5.25
C GLU A 104 11.01 22.86 -5.31
N GLU A 105 10.61 23.50 -4.21
CA GLU A 105 10.83 24.92 -3.91
C GLU A 105 10.36 25.92 -5.00
N ILE A 106 10.09 27.16 -4.60
CA ILE A 106 10.08 28.34 -5.49
C ILE A 106 8.92 28.42 -6.51
N SER A 107 7.68 28.59 -6.06
CA SER A 107 6.69 29.28 -6.93
C SER A 107 5.65 30.06 -6.16
N VAL A 108 5.17 29.49 -5.05
CA VAL A 108 4.04 30.08 -4.31
C VAL A 108 4.51 31.19 -3.37
N TRP A 109 5.65 31.03 -2.68
CA TRP A 109 6.07 31.99 -1.66
C TRP A 109 6.79 33.23 -2.20
N ASP A 110 7.55 33.16 -3.30
CA ASP A 110 8.15 34.35 -3.92
C ASP A 110 7.11 35.26 -4.59
N LYS A 111 6.04 34.67 -5.15
CA LYS A 111 4.87 35.45 -5.64
C LYS A 111 4.14 36.17 -4.50
N VAL A 112 4.01 35.53 -3.34
CA VAL A 112 3.29 36.10 -2.19
C VAL A 112 4.13 37.16 -1.49
N LYS A 113 5.46 36.98 -1.40
CA LYS A 113 6.36 37.99 -0.82
C LYS A 113 6.46 39.26 -1.66
N ASN A 114 6.44 39.14 -3.00
CA ASN A 114 6.40 40.32 -3.90
C ASN A 114 5.09 41.13 -3.85
N ILE A 115 4.04 40.61 -3.20
CA ILE A 115 2.76 41.33 -3.05
C ILE A 115 2.71 42.10 -1.72
N PHE A 116 3.48 41.70 -0.69
CA PHE A 116 3.31 42.22 0.67
C PHE A 116 4.35 43.25 1.14
N GLN A 117 5.47 43.43 0.44
CA GLN A 117 6.52 44.39 0.83
C GLN A 117 6.55 45.67 -0.03
N LYS A 118 5.45 46.42 -0.06
CA LYS A 118 5.53 47.85 -0.45
C LYS A 118 4.43 48.70 0.17
N LYS A 119 4.49 48.95 1.50
CA LYS A 119 4.08 50.24 2.10
C LYS A 119 4.46 50.42 3.59
N ASP A 120 5.75 50.42 3.91
CA ASP A 120 6.28 51.20 5.04
C ASP A 120 6.45 52.65 4.53
N MET A 121 5.87 53.71 5.10
CA MET A 121 6.12 54.33 6.40
C MET A 121 7.50 55.01 6.54
N ASP A 122 7.71 56.05 5.74
CA ASP A 122 8.51 57.26 6.00
C ASP A 122 7.67 58.41 5.40
N GLU A 123 7.42 59.56 6.02
CA GLU A 123 8.35 60.41 6.75
C GLU A 123 7.55 61.41 7.59
N LYS A 124 8.13 61.78 8.71
CA LYS A 124 7.62 62.73 9.70
C LYS A 124 8.20 64.10 9.35
N GLU A 125 7.37 65.02 8.89
CA GLU A 125 7.48 66.48 9.14
C GLU A 125 6.09 67.13 9.11
#